data_AF-A0A1J0U1Z9-F1
#
_entry.id   AF-A0A1J0U1Z9-F1
#
_cell.length_a   1.000
_cell.length_b   1.000
_cell.length_c   1.000
_cell.angle_alpha   90.00
_cell.angle_beta   90.00
_cell.angle_gamma   90.00
#
_symmetry.space_group_name_H-M   'P 1'
#
loop_
_entity.id
_entity.type
_entity.pdbx_description
1 polymer ?
#
loop_
_entity_poly.entity_id
_entity_poly.type
_entity_poly.pdbx_seq_one_letter_code
_entity_poly.pdbx_strand_id
1 'polypeptide(L)'
;MKKLLVILGVFNFSVVSPGLIIGCIAKPNIMQTENNDIDYQGDLKILNEITKKVSTVFQKYAMEKTLVDINDYSTKELEKLFTMVNSKQTQWQLNLDNENVGSGLNALVNSFINVFDNVNREIADQYSNYYINAMPLSVDKKGYQFMLNYIDIAQLKSLVNIDVNDLKGVRLDFKLEVKVQFKTLETRIPFLVQYTITNDKAKMEEILTAVTGAVSKAIVKFFNSMEENIIVDQNPAFRSIYENFDLNYAFDHTMLDAIVQKELDAALQADNELGEIRNSITYAKDEQILILLNSIINPDTNGVTPVIPDDETYTWVNTGYAPEKLTPENFLEYYGEKLNILTNTSGQKLQLGQFRINLAKILVAGIPLSGVILNEGRPFYLSVGITRDGMIEKIKNFGRIISTFYQYYKITWDIKVWKEGALFLDVDFWNGLEKQVKDEGLSHRKIWKILLNKFKNDPQNKSLPDIDKFWVTTEIVDLVPVIGRDRSLSIYASRNYSLRFDFGVNATTNNIYYTPWPVGIYGIAFKPGDYVYPKTN
;
A
#
# COMPACT_ATOMS: atom_id res chain seq x y z
N MET A 1 5.42 4.49 24.61
CA MET A 1 5.93 3.34 23.84
C MET A 1 5.83 3.67 22.36
N LYS A 2 6.98 3.78 21.66
CA LYS A 2 7.06 4.13 20.24
C LYS A 2 6.49 2.98 19.41
N LYS A 3 5.41 3.20 18.66
CA LYS A 3 4.79 2.18 17.81
C LYS A 3 5.40 2.31 16.41
N LEU A 4 6.20 1.31 16.05
CA LEU A 4 6.76 1.17 14.71
C LEU A 4 5.61 0.78 13.75
N LEU A 5 5.31 1.63 12.77
CA LEU A 5 4.48 1.24 11.62
C LEU A 5 5.44 0.86 10.50
N VAL A 6 5.48 -0.43 10.15
CA VAL A 6 6.14 -0.90 8.93
C VAL A 6 5.13 -0.70 7.81
N ILE A 7 5.16 0.47 7.19
CA ILE A 7 4.45 0.70 5.93
C ILE A 7 5.46 0.34 4.84
N LEU A 8 5.25 -0.82 4.19
CA LEU A 8 5.96 -1.16 2.96
C LEU A 8 5.49 -0.15 1.90
N GLY A 9 6.31 0.87 1.67
CA GLY A 9 5.94 2.05 0.89
C GLY A 9 5.74 1.70 -0.58
N VAL A 10 4.48 1.58 -0.98
CA VAL A 10 4.05 1.43 -2.36
C VAL A 10 3.07 2.57 -2.63
N PHE A 11 3.50 3.63 -3.32
CA PHE A 11 2.73 4.88 -3.45
C PHE A 11 2.51 5.34 -4.89
N ASN A 12 1.42 6.10 -5.04
CA ASN A 12 0.48 6.14 -6.14
C ASN A 12 0.24 7.61 -6.61
N PHE A 13 0.38 7.94 -7.91
CA PHE A 13 0.35 9.31 -8.49
C PHE A 13 -0.90 9.74 -9.30
N SER A 14 -1.82 10.50 -8.72
CA SER A 14 -2.71 11.39 -9.48
C SER A 14 -2.11 12.80 -9.55
N VAL A 15 -1.78 13.26 -10.75
CA VAL A 15 -1.49 14.69 -11.01
C VAL A 15 -2.84 15.37 -11.19
N VAL A 16 -3.32 16.05 -10.16
CA VAL A 16 -4.26 17.15 -10.33
C VAL A 16 -3.53 18.36 -9.80
N SER A 17 -3.16 19.28 -10.68
CA SER A 17 -2.77 20.63 -10.26
C SER A 17 -4.03 21.39 -9.88
N PRO A 18 -4.10 22.00 -8.69
CA PRO A 18 -4.75 23.29 -8.55
C PRO A 18 -3.68 24.35 -8.33
N GLY A 19 -3.82 25.46 -9.05
CA GLY A 19 -2.95 26.61 -8.91
C GLY A 19 -2.83 27.07 -7.46
N LEU A 20 -1.61 27.39 -7.06
CA LEU A 20 -1.28 28.09 -5.83
C LEU A 20 -2.05 29.41 -5.77
N ILE A 21 -3.13 29.46 -4.99
CA ILE A 21 -3.67 30.71 -4.46
C ILE A 21 -3.04 30.88 -3.08
N ILE A 22 -2.02 31.75 -3.00
CA ILE A 22 -1.42 32.19 -1.75
C ILE A 22 -2.43 33.15 -1.10
N GLY A 23 -3.28 32.63 -0.22
CA GLY A 23 -4.08 33.44 0.69
C GLY A 23 -3.36 33.57 2.02
N CYS A 24 -2.89 34.78 2.35
CA CYS A 24 -2.43 35.11 3.70
C CYS A 24 -3.59 34.94 4.70
N ILE A 25 -3.61 33.84 5.44
CA ILE A 25 -4.55 33.67 6.57
C ILE A 25 -3.81 34.13 7.84
N ALA A 26 -4.36 35.14 8.50
CA ALA A 26 -3.87 35.66 9.76
C ALA A 26 -3.84 34.55 10.83
N LYS A 27 -2.74 34.49 11.60
CA LYS A 27 -2.57 33.54 12.70
C LYS A 27 -3.72 33.65 13.71
N PRO A 28 -4.50 32.60 13.96
CA PRO A 28 -5.37 32.56 15.12
C PRO A 28 -4.48 32.39 16.37
N ASN A 29 -4.60 33.31 17.31
CA ASN A 29 -4.07 33.14 18.66
C ASN A 29 -4.87 32.03 19.35
N ILE A 30 -4.33 30.82 19.41
CA ILE A 30 -4.88 29.75 20.26
C ILE A 30 -3.85 29.47 21.34
N MET A 31 -4.26 29.72 22.58
CA MET A 31 -3.52 29.39 23.79
C MET A 31 -3.17 27.89 23.77
N GLN A 32 -1.92 27.59 24.07
CA GLN A 32 -1.39 26.23 24.18
C GLN A 32 -2.16 25.44 25.25
N THR A 33 -2.99 24.51 24.80
CA THR A 33 -3.24 23.27 25.53
C THR A 33 -2.56 22.16 24.75
N GLU A 34 -1.53 21.56 25.35
CA GLU A 34 -0.82 20.37 24.86
C GLU A 34 -1.75 19.15 24.79
N ASN A 35 -2.64 19.10 23.79
CA ASN A 35 -3.27 17.86 23.39
C ASN A 35 -2.50 17.31 22.19
N ASN A 36 -1.43 16.56 22.47
CA ASN A 36 -0.79 15.64 21.53
C ASN A 36 -1.67 14.38 21.29
N ASP A 37 -2.99 14.54 21.29
CA ASP A 37 -3.88 13.44 20.92
C ASP A 37 -3.78 13.23 19.41
N ILE A 38 -3.53 11.97 19.03
CA ILE A 38 -3.46 11.53 17.65
C ILE A 38 -4.89 11.45 17.12
N ASP A 39 -5.22 12.25 16.12
CA ASP A 39 -6.36 11.98 15.25
C ASP A 39 -5.91 10.90 14.27
N TYR A 40 -6.16 9.63 14.58
CA TYR A 40 -5.58 8.51 13.83
C TYR A 40 -5.95 8.51 12.33
N GLN A 41 -7.10 9.07 11.95
CA GLN A 41 -7.48 9.13 10.53
C GLN A 41 -6.90 10.39 9.86
N GLY A 42 -7.03 11.56 10.49
CA GLY A 42 -6.48 12.81 9.97
C GLY A 42 -4.94 12.83 9.94
N ASP A 43 -4.29 12.42 11.01
CA ASP A 43 -2.84 12.43 11.15
C ASP A 43 -2.16 11.37 10.27
N LEU A 44 -2.79 10.21 10.08
CA LEU A 44 -2.30 9.19 9.15
C LEU A 44 -2.43 9.66 7.70
N LYS A 45 -3.51 10.36 7.36
CA LYS A 45 -3.67 10.98 6.04
C LYS A 45 -2.56 11.99 5.77
N ILE A 46 -2.26 12.88 6.73
CA ILE A 46 -1.16 13.84 6.62
C ILE A 46 0.19 13.11 6.47
N LEU A 47 0.46 12.08 7.28
CA LEU A 47 1.68 11.27 7.15
C LEU A 47 1.80 10.64 5.76
N ASN A 48 0.69 10.15 5.20
CA ASN A 48 0.64 9.59 3.85
C ASN A 48 0.89 10.65 2.78
N GLU A 49 0.35 11.86 2.92
CA GLU A 49 0.60 12.98 2.01
C GLU A 49 2.08 13.41 2.03
N ILE A 50 2.68 13.51 3.22
CA ILE A 50 4.11 13.80 3.38
C ILE A 50 4.93 12.71 2.70
N THR A 51 4.64 11.45 3.02
CA THR A 51 5.32 10.27 2.45
C THR A 51 5.25 10.28 0.92
N LYS A 52 4.07 10.55 0.35
CA LYS A 52 3.87 10.66 -1.10
C LYS A 52 4.73 11.77 -1.72
N LYS A 53 4.78 12.95 -1.10
CA LYS A 53 5.63 14.06 -1.57
C LYS A 53 7.11 13.68 -1.57
N VAL A 54 7.59 13.03 -0.51
CA VAL A 54 8.99 12.57 -0.38
C VAL A 54 9.33 11.55 -1.47
N SER A 55 8.53 10.49 -1.62
CA SER A 55 8.75 9.45 -2.63
C SER A 55 8.74 10.05 -4.04
N THR A 56 7.87 11.01 -4.32
CA THR A 56 7.80 11.72 -5.61
C THR A 56 9.11 12.41 -5.95
N VAL A 57 9.61 13.22 -5.03
CA VAL A 57 10.82 14.01 -5.23
C VAL A 57 12.04 13.09 -5.40
N PHE A 58 12.13 12.04 -4.59
CA PHE A 58 13.26 11.13 -4.64
C PHE A 58 13.24 10.26 -5.91
N GLN A 59 12.09 9.74 -6.33
CA GLN A 59 11.97 9.03 -7.60
C GLN A 59 12.36 9.91 -8.79
N LYS A 60 11.94 11.18 -8.78
CA LYS A 60 12.35 12.15 -9.82
C LYS A 60 13.88 12.31 -9.83
N TYR A 61 14.50 12.49 -8.66
CA TYR A 61 15.95 12.55 -8.54
C TYR A 61 16.62 11.29 -9.10
N ALA A 62 16.14 10.09 -8.73
CA ALA A 62 16.69 8.83 -9.20
C ALA A 62 16.60 8.70 -10.73
N MET A 63 15.49 9.13 -11.35
CA MET A 63 15.32 9.14 -12.80
C MET A 63 16.25 10.14 -13.51
N GLU A 64 16.48 11.32 -12.92
CA GLU A 64 17.30 12.38 -13.54
C GLU A 64 18.81 12.16 -13.35
N LYS A 65 19.20 11.38 -12.34
CA LYS A 65 20.60 11.16 -11.95
C LYS A 65 21.09 9.74 -12.21
N THR A 66 20.37 8.94 -13.00
CA THR A 66 20.77 7.56 -13.34
C THR A 66 22.12 7.51 -14.04
N LEU A 67 22.43 8.42 -14.96
CA LEU A 67 23.69 8.40 -15.72
C LEU A 67 24.68 9.44 -15.19
N VAL A 68 25.85 8.97 -14.75
CA VAL A 68 26.91 9.75 -14.12
C VAL A 68 28.16 9.69 -14.99
N ASP A 69 28.64 10.86 -15.41
CA ASP A 69 29.97 11.00 -16.03
C ASP A 69 31.01 11.23 -14.94
N ILE A 70 32.09 10.43 -14.93
CA ILE A 70 33.19 10.66 -14.00
C ILE A 70 33.86 12.03 -14.22
N ASN A 71 33.79 12.58 -15.44
CA ASN A 71 34.38 13.87 -15.78
C ASN A 71 33.61 15.06 -15.19
N ASP A 72 32.36 14.85 -14.75
CA ASP A 72 31.57 15.87 -14.03
C ASP A 72 32.09 16.09 -12.59
N TYR A 73 32.99 15.22 -12.12
CA TYR A 73 33.51 15.25 -10.75
C TYR A 73 35.00 15.57 -10.76
N SER A 74 35.42 16.45 -9.84
CA SER A 74 36.84 16.78 -9.64
C SER A 74 37.65 15.61 -9.06
N THR A 75 36.98 14.59 -8.53
CA THR A 75 37.56 13.42 -7.88
C THR A 75 37.88 12.32 -8.90
N LYS A 76 39.16 11.94 -9.01
CA LYS A 76 39.55 10.74 -9.80
C LYS A 76 39.15 9.42 -9.12
N GLU A 77 38.65 9.46 -7.89
CA GLU A 77 38.27 8.27 -7.13
C GLU A 77 37.16 7.45 -7.78
N LEU A 78 36.22 8.07 -8.51
CA LEU A 78 35.17 7.33 -9.22
C LEU A 78 35.72 6.45 -10.34
N GLU A 79 36.85 6.80 -10.95
CA GLU A 79 37.49 5.99 -12.00
C GLU A 79 37.97 4.62 -11.45
N LYS A 80 38.34 4.56 -10.16
CA LYS A 80 38.78 3.32 -9.53
C LYS A 80 37.66 2.27 -9.44
N LEU A 81 36.39 2.67 -9.51
CA LEU A 81 35.27 1.75 -9.45
C LEU A 81 35.31 0.73 -10.61
N PHE A 82 35.79 1.13 -11.79
CA PHE A 82 35.80 0.27 -12.99
C PHE A 82 36.67 -0.98 -12.85
N THR A 83 37.64 -0.99 -11.93
CA THR A 83 38.55 -2.13 -11.75
C THR A 83 38.19 -3.02 -10.56
N MET A 84 37.22 -2.61 -9.73
CA MET A 84 36.81 -3.36 -8.54
C MET A 84 35.83 -4.50 -8.83
N VAL A 85 35.18 -4.48 -10.00
CA VAL A 85 34.23 -5.51 -10.45
C VAL A 85 34.54 -5.93 -11.89
N ASN A 86 34.21 -7.17 -12.22
CA ASN A 86 34.41 -7.76 -13.55
C ASN A 86 33.47 -8.97 -13.74
N SER A 87 33.57 -9.67 -14.87
CA SER A 87 32.73 -10.83 -15.17
C SER A 87 32.89 -12.02 -14.20
N LYS A 88 34.00 -12.11 -13.45
CA LYS A 88 34.23 -13.14 -12.42
C LYS A 88 33.80 -12.67 -11.03
N GLN A 89 33.92 -11.38 -10.75
CA GLN A 89 33.48 -10.75 -9.52
C GLN A 89 32.50 -9.62 -9.86
N THR A 90 31.24 -10.00 -10.02
CA THR A 90 30.22 -9.11 -10.58
C THR A 90 29.67 -8.11 -9.58
N GLN A 91 29.95 -8.27 -8.28
CA GLN A 91 29.45 -7.38 -7.22
C GLN A 91 30.52 -7.11 -6.16
N TRP A 92 30.52 -5.89 -5.61
CA TRP A 92 31.39 -5.48 -4.51
C TRP A 92 30.67 -4.49 -3.58
N GLN A 93 30.60 -4.81 -2.28
CA GLN A 93 30.03 -3.90 -1.29
C GLN A 93 31.02 -2.80 -0.91
N LEU A 94 30.58 -1.55 -0.96
CA LEU A 94 31.38 -0.37 -0.65
C LEU A 94 30.88 0.34 0.62
N ASN A 95 31.79 1.08 1.24
CA ASN A 95 31.55 1.91 2.42
C ASN A 95 32.12 3.32 2.19
N LEU A 96 31.53 4.31 2.85
CA LEU A 96 31.97 5.71 2.73
C LEU A 96 33.40 5.95 3.25
N ASP A 97 33.85 5.11 4.17
CA ASP A 97 35.20 5.19 4.76
C ASP A 97 36.28 4.53 3.87
N ASN A 98 35.93 4.04 2.68
CA ASN A 98 36.90 3.45 1.77
C ASN A 98 37.91 4.51 1.30
N GLU A 99 39.19 4.33 1.63
CA GLU A 99 40.26 5.28 1.28
C GLU A 99 40.40 5.53 -0.23
N ASN A 100 39.97 4.59 -1.07
CA ASN A 100 40.11 4.71 -2.52
C ASN A 100 38.93 5.38 -3.22
N VAL A 101 37.71 5.21 -2.70
CA VAL A 101 36.47 5.63 -3.39
C VAL A 101 35.54 6.48 -2.53
N GLY A 102 35.82 6.64 -1.24
CA GLY A 102 34.94 7.27 -0.25
C GLY A 102 34.56 8.72 -0.56
N SER A 103 35.50 9.53 -1.04
CA SER A 103 35.23 10.91 -1.50
C SER A 103 34.28 10.95 -2.69
N GLY A 104 34.47 10.07 -3.67
CA GLY A 104 33.58 9.93 -4.84
C GLY A 104 32.17 9.49 -4.42
N LEU A 105 32.06 8.51 -3.51
CA LEU A 105 30.77 8.10 -2.96
C LEU A 105 30.09 9.24 -2.19
N ASN A 106 30.85 9.99 -1.38
CA ASN A 106 30.34 11.15 -0.66
C ASN A 106 29.82 12.26 -1.59
N ALA A 107 30.45 12.45 -2.76
CA ALA A 107 29.96 13.41 -3.74
C ALA A 107 28.56 13.03 -4.26
N LEU A 108 28.33 11.75 -4.55
CA LEU A 108 27.02 11.22 -4.95
C LEU A 108 25.98 11.35 -3.83
N VAL A 109 26.37 11.06 -2.58
CA VAL A 109 25.51 11.24 -1.39
C VAL A 109 25.11 12.69 -1.22
N ASN A 110 26.06 13.63 -1.30
CA ASN A 110 25.79 15.05 -1.10
C ASN A 110 24.80 15.59 -2.13
N SER A 111 24.88 15.11 -3.39
CA SER A 111 23.90 15.44 -4.44
C SER A 111 22.47 15.03 -4.02
N PHE A 112 22.30 13.83 -3.48
CA PHE A 112 21.00 13.37 -2.97
C PHE A 112 20.56 14.14 -1.72
N ILE A 113 21.47 14.38 -0.77
CA ILE A 113 21.15 15.06 0.49
C ILE A 113 20.68 16.49 0.27
N ASN A 114 21.16 17.19 -0.76
CA ASN A 114 20.63 18.50 -1.12
C ASN A 114 19.15 18.45 -1.50
N VAL A 115 18.72 17.41 -2.23
CA VAL A 115 17.31 17.20 -2.59
C VAL A 115 16.49 16.80 -1.36
N PHE A 116 17.03 15.93 -0.51
CA PHE A 116 16.45 15.56 0.77
C PHE A 116 16.21 16.79 1.66
N ASP A 117 17.21 17.65 1.86
CA ASP A 117 17.11 18.82 2.74
C ASP A 117 16.10 19.85 2.20
N ASN A 118 16.01 20.01 0.88
CA ASN A 118 15.02 20.88 0.25
C ASN A 118 13.60 20.40 0.53
N VAL A 119 13.28 19.14 0.23
CA VAL A 119 11.92 18.62 0.46
C VAL A 119 11.57 18.59 1.95
N ASN A 120 12.55 18.31 2.82
CA ASN A 120 12.38 18.32 4.28
C ASN A 120 11.95 19.70 4.78
N ARG A 121 12.61 20.76 4.31
CA ARG A 121 12.25 22.16 4.61
C ARG A 121 10.86 22.53 4.09
N GLU A 122 10.56 22.19 2.84
CA GLU A 122 9.25 22.50 2.27
C GLU A 122 8.10 21.85 3.04
N ILE A 123 8.27 20.61 3.51
CA ILE A 123 7.27 19.93 4.33
C ILE A 123 7.17 20.59 5.70
N ALA A 124 8.32 20.91 6.33
CA ALA A 124 8.33 21.60 7.62
C ALA A 124 7.57 22.93 7.56
N ASP A 125 7.75 23.70 6.47
CA ASP A 125 7.05 24.97 6.26
C ASP A 125 5.55 24.79 6.04
N GLN A 126 5.17 23.80 5.21
CA GLN A 126 3.77 23.47 4.92
C GLN A 126 3.00 23.07 6.19
N TYR A 127 3.66 22.39 7.12
CA TYR A 127 3.10 21.91 8.39
C TYR A 127 3.76 22.59 9.60
N SER A 128 4.08 23.87 9.47
CA SER A 128 4.89 24.63 10.45
C SER A 128 4.31 24.69 11.85
N ASN A 129 2.99 24.54 12.01
CA ASN A 129 2.33 24.41 13.31
C ASN A 129 2.70 23.11 14.05
N TYR A 130 3.18 22.09 13.35
CA TYR A 130 3.63 20.82 13.91
C TYR A 130 5.16 20.70 13.99
N TYR A 131 5.89 21.44 13.15
CA TYR A 131 7.36 21.38 13.02
C TYR A 131 8.04 22.68 13.47
N ILE A 132 7.83 23.07 14.72
CA ILE A 132 8.38 24.34 15.26
C ILE A 132 9.91 24.29 15.38
N ASN A 133 10.46 23.17 15.88
CA ASN A 133 11.89 22.95 16.11
C ASN A 133 12.34 21.54 15.71
N ALA A 134 11.61 20.91 14.80
CA ALA A 134 11.86 19.55 14.35
C ALA A 134 11.71 19.48 12.83
N MET A 135 12.35 18.49 12.21
CA MET A 135 12.21 18.22 10.78
C MET A 135 11.37 16.95 10.56
N PRO A 136 10.51 16.93 9.54
CA PRO A 136 9.68 15.76 9.23
C PRO A 136 10.49 14.53 8.82
N LEU A 137 11.64 14.73 8.18
CA LEU A 137 12.45 13.66 7.62
C LEU A 137 13.78 13.51 8.34
N SER A 138 14.23 12.27 8.47
CA SER A 138 15.58 11.93 8.94
C SER A 138 16.15 10.72 8.19
N VAL A 139 17.48 10.68 8.06
CA VAL A 139 18.23 9.57 7.47
C VAL A 139 19.38 9.20 8.40
N ASP A 140 19.67 7.91 8.54
CA ASP A 140 20.85 7.45 9.29
C ASP A 140 21.99 7.15 8.31
N LYS A 141 23.07 7.94 8.36
CA LYS A 141 24.26 7.73 7.54
C LYS A 141 24.90 6.36 7.75
N LYS A 142 24.76 5.77 8.96
CA LYS A 142 25.26 4.41 9.24
C LYS A 142 24.45 3.34 8.51
N GLY A 143 23.24 3.65 8.08
CA GLY A 143 22.37 2.77 7.31
C GLY A 143 22.62 2.81 5.80
N TYR A 144 23.53 3.65 5.31
CA TYR A 144 23.83 3.72 3.88
C TYR A 144 24.51 2.45 3.40
N GLN A 145 24.03 1.90 2.29
CA GLN A 145 24.62 0.73 1.65
C GLN A 145 24.94 1.04 0.19
N PHE A 146 26.14 0.68 -0.22
CA PHE A 146 26.59 0.80 -1.60
C PHE A 146 26.92 -0.58 -2.13
N MET A 147 26.29 -0.97 -3.22
CA MET A 147 26.65 -2.18 -3.96
C MET A 147 27.12 -1.77 -5.35
N LEU A 148 28.40 -1.99 -5.62
CA LEU A 148 28.96 -1.84 -6.95
C LEU A 148 28.68 -3.12 -7.75
N ASN A 149 28.26 -2.96 -8.99
CA ASN A 149 27.91 -4.06 -9.89
C ASN A 149 28.60 -3.88 -11.24
N TYR A 150 29.02 -5.01 -11.80
CA TYR A 150 29.61 -5.10 -13.13
C TYR A 150 28.57 -4.80 -14.21
N ILE A 151 28.99 -4.02 -15.22
CA ILE A 151 28.29 -3.85 -16.49
C ILE A 151 29.11 -4.57 -17.56
N ASP A 152 28.47 -5.45 -18.34
CA ASP A 152 29.14 -6.19 -19.40
C ASP A 152 29.19 -5.38 -20.70
N ILE A 153 30.20 -4.51 -20.81
CA ILE A 153 30.45 -3.66 -21.99
C ILE A 153 30.67 -4.51 -23.25
N ALA A 154 31.32 -5.67 -23.13
CA ALA A 154 31.56 -6.55 -24.27
C ALA A 154 30.26 -7.17 -24.78
N GLN A 155 29.38 -7.59 -23.88
CA GLN A 155 28.04 -8.05 -24.23
C GLN A 155 27.25 -6.92 -24.87
N LEU A 156 27.23 -5.71 -24.29
CA LEU A 156 26.54 -4.55 -24.88
C LEU A 156 26.99 -4.25 -26.31
N LYS A 157 28.30 -4.35 -26.62
CA LYS A 157 28.83 -4.23 -27.99
C LYS A 157 28.15 -5.17 -28.98
N SER A 158 27.82 -6.38 -28.54
CA SER A 158 27.15 -7.38 -29.39
C SER A 158 25.64 -7.13 -29.53
N LEU A 159 25.05 -6.39 -28.58
CA LEU A 159 23.63 -6.07 -28.56
C LEU A 159 23.28 -4.83 -29.37
N VAL A 160 24.19 -3.85 -29.46
CA VAL A 160 23.97 -2.59 -30.17
C VAL A 160 25.12 -2.30 -31.13
N ASN A 161 24.80 -1.76 -32.30
CA ASN A 161 25.79 -1.41 -33.33
C ASN A 161 26.48 -0.07 -33.03
N ILE A 162 27.01 0.08 -31.81
CA ILE A 162 27.66 1.30 -31.30
C ILE A 162 29.10 0.95 -30.95
N ASP A 163 30.05 1.84 -31.27
CA ASP A 163 31.45 1.62 -30.92
C ASP A 163 31.71 1.84 -29.42
N VAL A 164 31.88 0.74 -28.70
CA VAL A 164 32.19 0.75 -27.25
C VAL A 164 33.70 0.72 -26.94
N ASN A 165 34.58 0.94 -27.92
CA ASN A 165 36.01 0.98 -27.64
C ASN A 165 36.33 2.01 -26.54
N ASP A 166 37.16 1.59 -25.59
CA ASP A 166 37.55 2.33 -24.37
C ASP A 166 36.41 2.74 -23.43
N LEU A 167 35.17 2.30 -23.70
CA LEU A 167 34.04 2.54 -22.82
C LEU A 167 34.20 1.71 -21.54
N LYS A 168 34.06 2.37 -20.41
CA LYS A 168 34.00 1.77 -19.08
C LYS A 168 32.67 2.15 -18.44
N GLY A 169 32.08 1.20 -17.73
CA GLY A 169 30.82 1.39 -17.05
C GLY A 169 30.72 0.49 -15.83
N VAL A 170 30.14 1.01 -14.76
CA VAL A 170 29.71 0.22 -13.59
C VAL A 170 28.36 0.74 -13.10
N ARG A 171 27.57 -0.16 -12.48
CA ARG A 171 26.33 0.23 -11.80
C ARG A 171 26.56 0.29 -10.31
N LEU A 172 26.36 1.45 -9.70
CA LEU A 172 26.41 1.63 -8.25
C LEU A 172 24.99 1.78 -7.71
N ASP A 173 24.55 0.78 -6.94
CA ASP A 173 23.28 0.81 -6.22
C ASP A 173 23.51 1.47 -4.86
N PHE A 174 22.92 2.64 -4.63
CA PHE A 174 22.93 3.36 -3.36
C PHE A 174 21.58 3.20 -2.65
N LYS A 175 21.60 2.49 -1.52
CA LYS A 175 20.41 2.26 -0.69
C LYS A 175 20.47 3.08 0.59
N LEU A 176 19.33 3.62 0.96
CA LEU A 176 19.11 4.25 2.26
C LEU A 176 17.68 4.04 2.74
N GLU A 177 17.45 4.27 4.03
CA GLU A 177 16.12 4.33 4.62
C GLU A 177 15.84 5.76 5.06
N VAL A 178 14.69 6.29 4.64
CA VAL A 178 14.21 7.60 5.00
C VAL A 178 13.11 7.43 6.04
N LYS A 179 13.36 7.94 7.23
CA LYS A 179 12.34 8.01 8.28
C LYS A 179 11.52 9.28 8.09
N VAL A 180 10.21 9.12 7.98
CA VAL A 180 9.21 10.19 7.95
C VAL A 180 8.46 10.18 9.27
N GLN A 181 8.33 11.33 9.91
CA GLN A 181 7.67 11.46 11.21
C GLN A 181 6.69 12.62 11.18
N PHE A 182 5.45 12.37 11.64
CA PHE A 182 4.44 13.40 11.89
C PHE A 182 3.85 13.17 13.28
N LYS A 183 4.00 14.15 14.19
CA LYS A 183 3.72 14.00 15.62
C LYS A 183 4.45 12.75 16.19
N THR A 184 3.70 11.78 16.71
CA THR A 184 4.20 10.49 17.21
C THR A 184 4.14 9.36 16.19
N LEU A 185 3.55 9.58 15.02
CA LEU A 185 3.51 8.60 13.94
C LEU A 185 4.84 8.62 13.18
N GLU A 186 5.33 7.42 12.84
CA GLU A 186 6.59 7.23 12.13
C GLU A 186 6.37 6.19 11.03
N THR A 187 6.90 6.46 9.84
CA THR A 187 7.05 5.46 8.78
C THR A 187 8.48 5.50 8.24
N ARG A 188 8.92 4.38 7.67
CA ARG A 188 10.27 4.19 7.12
C ARG A 188 10.14 3.76 5.67
N ILE A 189 10.79 4.51 4.80
CA ILE A 189 10.72 4.32 3.36
C ILE A 189 12.10 3.86 2.89
N PRO A 190 12.26 2.61 2.44
CA PRO A 190 13.48 2.21 1.76
C PRO A 190 13.55 2.93 0.41
N PHE A 191 14.74 3.40 0.06
CA PHE A 191 14.98 4.08 -1.21
C PHE A 191 16.26 3.57 -1.85
N LEU A 192 16.20 3.35 -3.17
CA LEU A 192 17.32 2.92 -4.00
C LEU A 192 17.56 3.96 -5.10
N VAL A 193 18.82 4.33 -5.30
CA VAL A 193 19.29 5.04 -6.49
C VAL A 193 20.27 4.16 -7.22
N GLN A 194 20.04 3.93 -8.52
CA GLN A 194 20.93 3.15 -9.36
C GLN A 194 21.71 4.09 -10.28
N TYR A 195 22.99 4.28 -9.99
CA TYR A 195 23.88 5.10 -10.81
C TYR A 195 24.62 4.23 -11.82
N THR A 196 24.42 4.47 -13.10
CA THR A 196 25.33 4.04 -14.18
C THR A 196 26.46 5.06 -14.27
N ILE A 197 27.64 4.68 -13.77
CA ILE A 197 28.83 5.53 -13.80
C ILE A 197 29.67 5.15 -15.01
N THR A 198 30.09 6.12 -15.82
CA THR A 198 30.85 5.89 -17.06
C THR A 198 31.90 6.96 -17.31
N ASN A 199 32.89 6.64 -18.15
CA ASN A 199 33.89 7.57 -18.66
C ASN A 199 33.49 8.29 -19.95
N ASP A 200 32.44 7.83 -20.63
CA ASP A 200 31.91 8.44 -21.85
C ASP A 200 30.38 8.43 -21.80
N LYS A 201 29.82 9.53 -21.31
CA LYS A 201 28.39 9.69 -21.13
C LYS A 201 27.62 9.58 -22.44
N ALA A 202 28.11 10.18 -23.51
CA ALA A 202 27.41 10.23 -24.79
C ALA A 202 27.24 8.82 -25.38
N LYS A 203 28.31 8.02 -25.40
CA LYS A 203 28.24 6.63 -25.86
C LYS A 203 27.32 5.79 -24.99
N MET A 204 27.42 5.92 -23.66
CA MET A 204 26.58 5.16 -22.74
C MET A 204 25.09 5.53 -22.90
N GLU A 205 24.78 6.80 -23.14
CA GLU A 205 23.42 7.28 -23.39
C GLU A 205 22.85 6.72 -24.70
N GLU A 206 23.66 6.63 -25.75
CA GLU A 206 23.27 6.02 -27.03
C GLU A 206 22.93 4.52 -26.85
N ILE A 207 23.78 3.77 -26.13
CA ILE A 207 23.55 2.36 -25.80
C ILE A 207 22.27 2.20 -24.99
N LEU A 208 22.12 2.98 -23.91
CA LEU A 208 20.96 2.93 -23.04
C LEU A 208 19.67 3.23 -23.80
N THR A 209 19.70 4.20 -24.71
CA THR A 209 18.56 4.56 -25.58
C THR A 209 18.19 3.40 -26.51
N ALA A 210 19.17 2.79 -27.19
CA ALA A 210 18.93 1.69 -28.11
C ALA A 210 18.33 0.46 -27.40
N VAL A 211 18.93 0.05 -26.28
CA VAL A 211 18.46 -1.10 -25.51
C VAL A 211 17.10 -0.83 -24.88
N THR A 212 16.91 0.35 -24.27
CA THR A 212 15.62 0.75 -23.70
C THR A 212 14.53 0.74 -24.76
N GLY A 213 14.81 1.25 -25.96
CA GLY A 213 13.86 1.27 -27.08
C GLY A 213 13.43 -0.14 -27.50
N ALA A 214 14.39 -1.06 -27.65
CA ALA A 214 14.10 -2.46 -28.01
C ALA A 214 13.23 -3.16 -26.96
N VAL A 215 13.62 -3.08 -25.67
CA VAL A 215 12.88 -3.72 -24.58
C VAL A 215 11.50 -3.06 -24.40
N SER A 216 11.41 -1.73 -24.48
CA SER A 216 10.13 -1.00 -24.40
C SER A 216 9.16 -1.42 -25.49
N LYS A 217 9.63 -1.63 -26.72
CA LYS A 217 8.80 -2.12 -27.84
C LYS A 217 8.25 -3.52 -27.54
N ALA A 218 9.07 -4.41 -27.00
CA ALA A 218 8.64 -5.76 -26.62
C ALA A 218 7.63 -5.74 -25.46
N ILE A 219 7.82 -4.87 -24.46
CA ILE A 219 6.87 -4.66 -23.36
C ILE A 219 5.51 -4.21 -23.91
N VAL A 220 5.47 -3.20 -24.78
CA VAL A 220 4.23 -2.70 -25.39
C VAL A 220 3.55 -3.80 -26.21
N LYS A 221 4.31 -4.52 -27.04
CA LYS A 221 3.80 -5.66 -27.83
C LYS A 221 3.13 -6.71 -26.95
N PHE A 222 3.76 -7.08 -25.82
CA PHE A 222 3.21 -8.02 -24.86
C PHE A 222 1.89 -7.53 -24.28
N PHE A 223 1.83 -6.33 -23.72
CA PHE A 223 0.59 -5.84 -23.10
C PHE A 223 -0.53 -5.57 -24.10
N ASN A 224 -0.21 -5.14 -25.33
CA ASN A 224 -1.22 -5.00 -26.39
C ASN A 224 -1.81 -6.36 -26.79
N SER A 225 -1.04 -7.46 -26.67
CA SER A 225 -1.55 -8.82 -26.92
C SER A 225 -2.53 -9.32 -25.85
N MET A 226 -2.54 -8.72 -24.66
CA MET A 226 -3.44 -9.05 -23.56
C MET A 226 -4.81 -8.31 -23.61
N GLU A 227 -5.23 -7.83 -24.79
CA GLU A 227 -6.41 -6.94 -24.95
C GLU A 227 -6.32 -5.65 -24.11
N GLU A 228 -5.12 -5.05 -24.04
CA GLU A 228 -4.78 -3.75 -23.43
C GLU A 228 -5.10 -3.58 -21.93
N ASN A 229 -5.79 -4.52 -21.28
CA ASN A 229 -6.22 -4.42 -19.88
C ASN A 229 -6.15 -5.76 -19.15
N ILE A 230 -5.54 -5.76 -17.96
CA ILE A 230 -5.62 -6.92 -17.07
C ILE A 230 -6.97 -6.90 -16.39
N ILE A 231 -7.83 -7.87 -16.70
CA ILE A 231 -9.12 -8.09 -16.00
C ILE A 231 -8.97 -9.30 -15.08
N VAL A 232 -8.82 -9.06 -13.78
CA VAL A 232 -8.31 -10.04 -12.82
C VAL A 232 -9.22 -11.25 -12.61
N ASP A 233 -10.52 -11.12 -12.86
CA ASP A 233 -11.51 -12.19 -12.75
C ASP A 233 -11.75 -12.95 -14.07
N GLN A 234 -11.20 -12.46 -15.19
CA GLN A 234 -11.31 -13.10 -16.50
C GLN A 234 -9.98 -13.69 -16.98
N ASN A 235 -8.85 -13.11 -16.58
CA ASN A 235 -7.53 -13.54 -17.02
C ASN A 235 -6.98 -14.65 -16.10
N PRO A 236 -6.75 -15.88 -16.59
CA PRO A 236 -6.28 -17.00 -15.78
C PRO A 236 -4.97 -16.75 -15.03
N ALA A 237 -4.04 -15.98 -15.61
CA ALA A 237 -2.75 -15.67 -14.98
C ALA A 237 -2.91 -14.79 -13.73
N PHE A 238 -3.97 -13.97 -13.69
CA PHE A 238 -4.25 -13.01 -12.62
C PHE A 238 -5.41 -13.45 -11.70
N ARG A 239 -6.00 -14.62 -11.95
CA ARG A 239 -7.16 -15.14 -11.21
C ARG A 239 -6.94 -15.19 -9.70
N SER A 240 -5.72 -15.45 -9.27
CA SER A 240 -5.37 -15.47 -7.85
C SER A 240 -5.58 -14.11 -7.16
N ILE A 241 -5.46 -12.98 -7.88
CA ILE A 241 -5.79 -11.65 -7.35
C ILE A 241 -7.28 -11.55 -7.01
N TYR A 242 -8.15 -12.01 -7.90
CA TYR A 242 -9.60 -12.06 -7.66
C TYR A 242 -9.96 -13.05 -6.56
N GLU A 243 -9.38 -14.25 -6.62
CA GLU A 243 -9.60 -15.31 -5.64
C GLU A 243 -9.11 -14.94 -4.25
N ASN A 244 -8.15 -14.04 -4.10
CA ASN A 244 -7.69 -13.51 -2.83
C ASN A 244 -8.36 -12.18 -2.43
N PHE A 245 -9.08 -11.58 -3.37
CA PHE A 245 -9.64 -10.23 -3.27
C PHE A 245 -8.57 -9.19 -2.90
N ASP A 246 -7.40 -9.25 -3.53
CA ASP A 246 -6.25 -8.36 -3.27
C ASP A 246 -6.25 -7.17 -4.24
N LEU A 247 -7.13 -6.20 -3.96
CA LEU A 247 -7.54 -5.15 -4.91
C LEU A 247 -7.18 -3.72 -4.46
N ASN A 248 -6.73 -3.52 -3.21
CA ASN A 248 -6.30 -2.22 -2.70
C ASN A 248 -4.80 -1.97 -2.97
N TYR A 249 -4.52 -1.69 -4.24
CA TYR A 249 -3.15 -1.46 -4.70
C TYR A 249 -2.51 -0.23 -4.04
N ALA A 250 -3.31 0.77 -3.61
CA ALA A 250 -2.78 1.93 -2.90
C ALA A 250 -2.12 1.58 -1.56
N PHE A 251 -2.43 0.41 -0.99
CA PHE A 251 -1.77 -0.09 0.20
C PHE A 251 -0.61 -1.03 -0.15
N ASP A 252 -0.87 -2.04 -0.98
CA ASP A 252 0.12 -3.04 -1.39
C ASP A 252 -0.32 -3.67 -2.72
N HIS A 253 0.60 -3.73 -3.69
CA HIS A 253 0.39 -4.42 -4.96
C HIS A 253 1.43 -5.50 -5.23
N THR A 254 2.12 -6.01 -4.21
CA THR A 254 3.23 -6.98 -4.36
C THR A 254 2.79 -8.27 -5.07
N MET A 255 1.57 -8.76 -4.82
CA MET A 255 1.05 -9.94 -5.50
C MET A 255 0.87 -9.69 -7.00
N LEU A 256 0.32 -8.52 -7.37
CA LEU A 256 0.18 -8.10 -8.76
C LEU A 256 1.57 -7.90 -9.41
N ASP A 257 2.51 -7.26 -8.70
CA ASP A 257 3.89 -7.02 -9.15
C ASP A 257 4.58 -8.33 -9.54
N ALA A 258 4.50 -9.33 -8.65
CA ALA A 258 5.12 -10.63 -8.85
C ALA A 258 4.53 -11.37 -10.07
N ILE A 259 3.21 -11.33 -10.25
CA ILE A 259 2.55 -11.95 -11.41
C ILE A 259 2.95 -11.22 -12.69
N VAL A 260 2.87 -9.88 -12.73
CA VAL A 260 3.27 -9.11 -13.91
C VAL A 260 4.73 -9.33 -14.25
N GLN A 261 5.64 -9.33 -13.27
CA GLN A 261 7.05 -9.58 -13.51
C GLN A 261 7.27 -10.95 -14.14
N LYS A 262 6.61 -11.99 -13.64
CA LYS A 262 6.72 -13.36 -14.16
C LYS A 262 6.20 -13.46 -15.60
N GLU A 263 5.01 -12.93 -15.88
CA GLU A 263 4.42 -12.99 -17.23
C GLU A 263 5.22 -12.16 -18.23
N LEU A 264 5.70 -10.98 -17.81
CA LEU A 264 6.55 -10.13 -18.63
C LEU A 264 7.90 -10.80 -18.93
N ASP A 265 8.54 -11.43 -17.94
CA ASP A 265 9.80 -12.13 -18.14
C ASP A 265 9.66 -13.25 -19.19
N ALA A 266 8.61 -14.07 -19.05
CA ALA A 266 8.32 -15.12 -20.04
C ALA A 266 8.10 -14.55 -21.45
N ALA A 267 7.41 -13.41 -21.56
CA ALA A 267 7.16 -12.76 -22.84
C ALA A 267 8.44 -12.17 -23.47
N LEU A 268 9.29 -11.51 -22.67
CA LEU A 268 10.57 -10.97 -23.14
C LEU A 268 11.52 -12.09 -23.59
N GLN A 269 11.56 -13.22 -22.88
CA GLN A 269 12.36 -14.38 -23.29
C GLN A 269 11.82 -15.04 -24.58
N ALA A 270 10.50 -14.99 -24.81
CA ALA A 270 9.89 -15.54 -26.01
C ALA A 270 10.00 -14.61 -27.24
N ASP A 271 10.30 -13.33 -27.08
CA ASP A 271 10.32 -12.37 -28.20
C ASP A 271 11.61 -12.49 -29.03
N ASN A 272 11.50 -13.11 -30.21
CA ASN A 272 12.61 -13.24 -31.15
C ASN A 272 13.10 -11.90 -31.72
N GLU A 273 12.29 -10.83 -31.70
CA GLU A 273 12.73 -9.49 -32.14
C GLU A 273 13.80 -8.90 -31.21
N LEU A 274 13.88 -9.35 -29.96
CA LEU A 274 14.91 -8.92 -29.03
C LEU A 274 16.29 -9.54 -29.33
N GLY A 275 16.37 -10.58 -30.17
CA GLY A 275 17.63 -11.24 -30.50
C GLY A 275 18.40 -11.66 -29.24
N GLU A 276 19.68 -11.29 -29.17
CA GLU A 276 20.55 -11.60 -28.01
C GLU A 276 20.26 -10.74 -26.77
N ILE A 277 19.47 -9.65 -26.88
CA ILE A 277 19.14 -8.78 -25.74
C ILE A 277 18.42 -9.60 -24.68
N ARG A 278 17.49 -10.49 -25.06
CA ARG A 278 16.69 -11.29 -24.13
C ARG A 278 17.54 -12.15 -23.19
N ASN A 279 18.67 -12.68 -23.68
CA ASN A 279 19.62 -13.49 -22.91
C ASN A 279 20.38 -12.68 -21.87
N SER A 280 20.32 -11.36 -21.98
CA SER A 280 21.04 -10.40 -21.15
C SER A 280 20.12 -9.68 -20.14
N ILE A 281 18.81 -9.95 -20.19
CA ILE A 281 17.81 -9.35 -19.30
C ILE A 281 17.90 -10.00 -17.92
N THR A 282 18.05 -9.18 -16.90
CA THR A 282 17.97 -9.55 -15.48
C THR A 282 17.17 -8.49 -14.72
N TYR A 283 16.98 -8.66 -13.41
CA TYR A 283 16.16 -7.75 -12.60
C TYR A 283 16.86 -7.26 -11.34
N ALA A 284 16.72 -5.97 -11.03
CA ALA A 284 17.16 -5.39 -9.77
C ALA A 284 16.31 -5.93 -8.61
N LYS A 285 16.93 -6.41 -7.52
CA LYS A 285 16.18 -7.15 -6.48
C LYS A 285 15.22 -6.28 -5.66
N ASP A 286 15.59 -5.03 -5.41
CA ASP A 286 14.89 -4.16 -4.46
C ASP A 286 13.92 -3.17 -5.11
N GLU A 287 13.73 -3.27 -6.43
CA GLU A 287 12.75 -2.49 -7.19
C GLU A 287 11.47 -3.29 -7.41
N GLN A 288 10.34 -2.61 -7.61
CA GLN A 288 9.09 -3.20 -8.09
C GLN A 288 8.98 -3.01 -9.62
N ILE A 289 8.36 -3.95 -10.33
CA ILE A 289 8.17 -3.81 -11.79
C ILE A 289 7.05 -2.81 -12.11
N LEU A 290 6.07 -2.65 -11.22
CA LEU A 290 4.96 -1.73 -11.34
C LEU A 290 5.16 -0.52 -10.43
N ILE A 291 5.06 0.67 -11.01
CA ILE A 291 4.85 1.90 -10.24
C ILE A 291 3.41 2.32 -10.44
N LEU A 292 2.71 2.37 -9.33
CA LEU A 292 1.30 2.62 -9.28
C LEU A 292 1.01 4.14 -9.48
N LEU A 293 0.01 4.46 -10.31
CA LEU A 293 -0.37 5.82 -10.70
C LEU A 293 -1.72 6.22 -10.11
N ASN A 294 -2.74 5.40 -10.25
CA ASN A 294 -3.96 5.61 -9.47
C ASN A 294 -4.56 4.29 -9.01
N SER A 295 -5.34 4.35 -7.94
CA SER A 295 -6.20 3.25 -7.52
C SER A 295 -7.52 3.79 -6.99
N ILE A 296 -8.61 3.12 -7.38
CA ILE A 296 -9.97 3.52 -7.00
C ILE A 296 -10.31 3.09 -5.56
N ILE A 297 -9.69 2.00 -5.10
CA ILE A 297 -9.74 1.51 -3.72
C ILE A 297 -8.47 2.00 -3.04
N ASN A 298 -8.62 2.81 -2.01
CA ASN A 298 -7.52 3.38 -1.25
C ASN A 298 -7.99 3.63 0.21
N PRO A 299 -7.12 4.05 1.14
CA PRO A 299 -7.50 4.24 2.54
C PRO A 299 -8.70 5.18 2.78
N ASP A 300 -9.01 6.08 1.84
CA ASP A 300 -10.15 6.99 1.93
C ASP A 300 -11.44 6.41 1.31
N THR A 301 -11.33 5.39 0.46
CA THR A 301 -12.44 4.85 -0.35
C THR A 301 -12.69 3.35 -0.16
N ASN A 302 -11.87 2.66 0.63
CA ASN A 302 -11.90 1.22 0.86
C ASN A 302 -12.92 0.79 1.92
N GLY A 303 -13.83 1.64 2.35
CA GLY A 303 -14.87 1.19 3.24
C GLY A 303 -15.87 2.25 3.61
N VAL A 304 -16.83 1.79 4.40
CA VAL A 304 -17.96 2.58 4.83
C VAL A 304 -17.87 2.75 6.34
N THR A 305 -17.60 3.98 6.76
CA THR A 305 -17.84 4.40 8.15
C THR A 305 -19.23 5.01 8.23
N PRO A 306 -20.07 4.56 9.17
CA PRO A 306 -21.44 5.02 9.28
C PRO A 306 -21.58 6.49 9.72
N VAL A 307 -22.53 7.21 9.11
CA VAL A 307 -22.97 8.56 9.53
C VAL A 307 -24.07 8.43 10.59
N ILE A 308 -24.18 9.42 11.47
CA ILE A 308 -25.05 9.43 12.66
C ILE A 308 -26.52 9.09 12.30
N PRO A 309 -27.22 8.28 13.11
CA PRO A 309 -28.59 7.80 12.87
C PRO A 309 -29.75 8.81 12.87
N ASP A 310 -29.50 10.11 12.77
CA ASP A 310 -30.62 11.06 12.68
C ASP A 310 -31.42 10.91 11.38
N ASP A 311 -30.88 10.13 10.42
CA ASP A 311 -31.49 9.80 9.14
C ASP A 311 -31.81 8.29 9.06
N GLU A 312 -33.07 7.94 8.76
CA GLU A 312 -33.59 6.56 8.65
C GLU A 312 -32.92 5.74 7.52
N THR A 313 -32.13 6.38 6.66
CA THR A 313 -31.34 5.78 5.57
C THR A 313 -30.15 4.92 6.06
N TYR A 314 -29.97 4.81 7.38
CA TYR A 314 -28.79 4.18 7.97
C TYR A 314 -28.83 2.64 8.08
N THR A 315 -29.99 1.97 8.09
CA THR A 315 -30.00 0.56 8.51
C THR A 315 -30.63 -0.41 7.51
N TRP A 316 -29.78 -1.00 6.67
CA TRP A 316 -30.11 -2.25 5.95
C TRP A 316 -30.47 -3.40 6.93
N VAL A 317 -30.09 -3.29 8.21
CA VAL A 317 -30.39 -4.23 9.30
C VAL A 317 -31.59 -3.84 10.20
N ASN A 318 -32.19 -2.66 10.01
CA ASN A 318 -33.25 -2.06 10.85
C ASN A 318 -32.88 -1.81 12.34
N THR A 319 -33.79 -1.18 13.09
CA THR A 319 -33.76 -1.15 14.56
C THR A 319 -34.34 -2.46 15.12
N GLY A 320 -33.73 -3.03 16.15
CA GLY A 320 -34.11 -4.31 16.76
C GLY A 320 -33.50 -5.53 16.04
N TYR A 321 -34.12 -6.71 16.18
CA TYR A 321 -33.77 -7.91 15.42
C TYR A 321 -34.73 -8.07 14.24
N ALA A 322 -34.22 -7.97 13.01
CA ALA A 322 -34.98 -8.13 11.78
C ALA A 322 -34.30 -9.14 10.84
N PRO A 323 -34.35 -10.46 11.17
CA PRO A 323 -33.62 -11.49 10.43
C PRO A 323 -33.98 -11.56 8.95
N GLU A 324 -35.21 -11.20 8.58
CA GLU A 324 -35.71 -11.16 7.21
C GLU A 324 -35.04 -10.09 6.34
N LYS A 325 -34.45 -9.05 6.96
CA LYS A 325 -33.71 -8.00 6.25
C LYS A 325 -32.23 -8.32 6.08
N LEU A 326 -31.71 -9.31 6.81
CA LEU A 326 -30.31 -9.73 6.75
C LEU A 326 -30.06 -10.58 5.51
N THR A 327 -30.05 -9.93 4.34
CA THR A 327 -29.80 -10.57 3.04
C THR A 327 -28.57 -9.98 2.35
N PRO A 328 -27.85 -10.77 1.54
CA PRO A 328 -26.76 -10.26 0.70
C PRO A 328 -27.19 -9.12 -0.23
N GLU A 329 -28.44 -9.15 -0.72
CA GLU A 329 -29.01 -8.15 -1.62
C GLU A 329 -29.20 -6.80 -0.92
N ASN A 330 -29.78 -6.79 0.29
CA ASN A 330 -29.94 -5.56 1.07
C ASN A 330 -28.58 -4.99 1.50
N PHE A 331 -27.61 -5.86 1.81
CA PHE A 331 -26.24 -5.43 2.07
C PHE A 331 -25.61 -4.80 0.82
N LEU A 332 -25.74 -5.43 -0.34
CA LEU A 332 -25.20 -4.91 -1.60
C LEU A 332 -25.80 -3.55 -1.96
N GLU A 333 -27.11 -3.37 -1.81
CA GLU A 333 -27.77 -2.08 -2.07
C GLU A 333 -27.17 -1.00 -1.17
N TYR A 334 -27.13 -1.23 0.14
CA TYR A 334 -26.60 -0.27 1.11
C TYR A 334 -25.10 0.00 0.96
N TYR A 335 -24.30 -1.06 0.83
CA TYR A 335 -22.85 -0.97 0.82
C TYR A 335 -22.32 -0.55 -0.56
N GLY A 336 -22.95 -1.04 -1.63
CA GLY A 336 -22.59 -0.74 -3.01
C GLY A 336 -22.80 0.72 -3.38
N GLU A 337 -23.86 1.36 -2.90
CA GLU A 337 -24.08 2.82 -3.06
C GLU A 337 -23.00 3.69 -2.41
N LYS A 338 -22.21 3.12 -1.49
CA LYS A 338 -21.17 3.83 -0.75
C LYS A 338 -19.76 3.45 -1.20
N LEU A 339 -19.64 2.39 -2.01
CA LEU A 339 -18.37 1.96 -2.57
C LEU A 339 -18.07 2.74 -3.86
N ASN A 340 -17.03 3.57 -3.79
CA ASN A 340 -16.56 4.41 -4.88
C ASN A 340 -16.36 3.65 -6.21
N ILE A 341 -15.92 2.39 -6.13
CA ILE A 341 -15.70 1.53 -7.30
C ILE A 341 -17.00 1.19 -8.06
N LEU A 342 -18.14 1.09 -7.37
CA LEU A 342 -19.43 0.80 -8.00
C LEU A 342 -20.18 2.07 -8.41
N THR A 343 -19.94 3.21 -7.75
CA THR A 343 -20.64 4.46 -8.02
C THR A 343 -19.98 5.35 -9.07
N ASN A 344 -18.64 5.40 -9.12
CA ASN A 344 -17.93 6.29 -10.06
C ASN A 344 -17.82 5.74 -11.48
N THR A 345 -18.15 4.48 -11.70
CA THR A 345 -18.10 3.87 -13.02
C THR A 345 -19.38 3.12 -13.31
N SER A 346 -19.90 3.23 -14.53
CA SER A 346 -21.09 2.53 -15.01
C SER A 346 -20.79 1.46 -16.07
N GLY A 347 -19.55 1.40 -16.58
CA GLY A 347 -19.13 0.45 -17.63
C GLY A 347 -18.79 -0.93 -17.11
N GLN A 348 -19.03 -1.99 -17.89
CA GLN A 348 -18.91 -3.41 -17.49
C GLN A 348 -17.56 -3.81 -16.89
N LYS A 349 -16.47 -3.11 -17.24
CA LYS A 349 -15.14 -3.27 -16.67
C LYS A 349 -14.89 -2.11 -15.69
N LEU A 350 -14.61 -2.45 -14.43
CA LEU A 350 -14.27 -1.51 -13.37
C LEU A 350 -12.74 -1.37 -13.30
N GLN A 351 -12.23 -0.15 -13.37
CA GLN A 351 -10.80 0.09 -13.25
C GLN A 351 -10.39 0.09 -11.77
N LEU A 352 -9.52 -0.83 -11.38
CA LEU A 352 -8.97 -0.95 -10.03
C LEU A 352 -7.78 -0.05 -9.82
N GLY A 353 -6.91 0.03 -10.83
CA GLY A 353 -5.76 0.92 -10.82
C GLY A 353 -5.08 1.05 -12.17
N GLN A 354 -4.19 2.01 -12.24
CA GLN A 354 -3.34 2.29 -13.39
C GLN A 354 -1.90 2.32 -12.94
N PHE A 355 -1.00 1.76 -13.74
CA PHE A 355 0.42 1.62 -13.43
C PHE A 355 1.27 2.07 -14.61
N ARG A 356 2.51 2.49 -14.32
CA ARG A 356 3.61 2.53 -15.29
C ARG A 356 4.55 1.36 -15.00
N ILE A 357 5.25 0.89 -16.03
CA ILE A 357 6.32 -0.09 -15.86
C ILE A 357 7.58 0.63 -15.37
N ASN A 358 8.20 0.11 -14.32
CA ASN A 358 9.46 0.61 -13.80
C ASN A 358 10.63 0.05 -14.61
N LEU A 359 11.14 0.83 -15.55
CA LEU A 359 12.28 0.40 -16.35
C LEU A 359 13.55 0.18 -15.52
N ALA A 360 13.73 0.86 -14.38
CA ALA A 360 14.90 0.67 -13.52
C ALA A 360 14.97 -0.74 -12.91
N LYS A 361 13.82 -1.42 -12.76
CA LYS A 361 13.75 -2.83 -12.37
C LYS A 361 14.42 -3.75 -13.38
N ILE A 362 14.39 -3.40 -14.67
CA ILE A 362 14.89 -4.23 -15.77
C ILE A 362 16.34 -3.84 -16.05
N LEU A 363 17.22 -4.83 -16.06
CA LEU A 363 18.64 -4.67 -16.30
C LEU A 363 19.00 -5.38 -17.60
N VAL A 364 19.79 -4.76 -18.47
CA VAL A 364 20.37 -5.42 -19.65
C VAL A 364 21.88 -5.36 -19.55
N ALA A 365 22.52 -6.53 -19.52
CA ALA A 365 23.97 -6.66 -19.33
C ALA A 365 24.48 -5.84 -18.11
N GLY A 366 23.67 -5.77 -17.05
CA GLY A 366 23.95 -5.05 -15.81
C GLY A 366 23.52 -3.58 -15.77
N ILE A 367 23.16 -2.97 -16.90
CA ILE A 367 22.69 -1.57 -16.98
C ILE A 367 21.20 -1.48 -16.66
N PRO A 368 20.76 -0.60 -15.74
CA PRO A 368 19.34 -0.32 -15.53
C PRO A 368 18.75 0.47 -16.69
N LEU A 369 17.58 0.04 -17.19
CA LEU A 369 16.85 0.82 -18.18
C LEU A 369 16.27 2.08 -17.54
N SER A 370 15.99 3.11 -18.34
CA SER A 370 15.49 4.38 -17.82
C SER A 370 14.50 5.05 -18.77
N GLY A 371 13.77 6.04 -18.27
CA GLY A 371 12.80 6.79 -19.06
C GLY A 371 11.36 6.30 -18.91
N VAL A 372 10.55 6.59 -19.92
CA VAL A 372 9.11 6.29 -19.95
C VAL A 372 8.83 5.48 -21.21
N ILE A 373 8.13 4.35 -21.06
CA ILE A 373 7.68 3.54 -22.19
C ILE A 373 6.66 4.35 -22.98
N LEU A 374 6.84 4.44 -24.30
CA LEU A 374 5.90 5.09 -25.20
C LEU A 374 5.22 4.05 -26.09
N ASN A 375 3.90 4.17 -26.23
CA ASN A 375 3.10 3.49 -27.25
C ASN A 375 2.57 4.57 -28.21
N GLU A 376 2.98 4.51 -29.48
CA GLU A 376 2.60 5.50 -30.51
C GLU A 376 2.84 6.96 -30.09
N GLY A 377 3.96 7.22 -29.40
CA GLY A 377 4.35 8.56 -28.94
C GLY A 377 3.65 9.03 -27.65
N ARG A 378 2.78 8.21 -27.05
CA ARG A 378 2.12 8.51 -25.76
C ARG A 378 2.68 7.63 -24.66
N PRO A 379 2.77 8.10 -23.40
CA PRO A 379 3.13 7.26 -22.27
C PRO A 379 2.25 6.02 -22.20
N PHE A 380 2.87 4.85 -22.14
CA PHE A 380 2.19 3.58 -21.96
C PHE A 380 1.81 3.40 -20.48
N TYR A 381 0.56 3.05 -20.25
CA TYR A 381 0.02 2.77 -18.93
C TYR A 381 -0.67 1.42 -18.92
N LEU A 382 -0.37 0.63 -17.91
CA LEU A 382 -1.03 -0.64 -17.65
C LEU A 382 -2.27 -0.39 -16.80
N SER A 383 -3.45 -0.71 -17.34
CA SER A 383 -4.71 -0.67 -16.61
C SER A 383 -5.04 -2.05 -16.05
N VAL A 384 -5.36 -2.09 -14.75
CA VAL A 384 -5.83 -3.28 -14.06
C VAL A 384 -7.26 -3.04 -13.63
N GLY A 385 -8.12 -4.01 -13.88
CA GLY A 385 -9.54 -3.94 -13.60
C GLY A 385 -10.15 -5.28 -13.24
N ILE A 386 -11.45 -5.23 -12.98
CA ILE A 386 -12.31 -6.38 -12.66
C ILE A 386 -13.64 -6.18 -13.38
N THR A 387 -14.35 -7.24 -13.74
CA THR A 387 -15.73 -7.05 -14.21
C THR A 387 -16.63 -6.56 -13.09
N ARG A 388 -17.69 -5.82 -13.43
CA ARG A 388 -18.70 -5.42 -12.44
C ARG A 388 -19.36 -6.62 -11.80
N ASP A 389 -19.65 -7.67 -12.58
CA ASP A 389 -20.29 -8.88 -12.06
C ASP A 389 -19.38 -9.58 -11.05
N GLY A 390 -18.08 -9.69 -11.33
CA GLY A 390 -17.09 -10.24 -10.39
C GLY A 390 -16.98 -9.40 -9.10
N MET A 391 -17.00 -8.08 -9.20
CA MET A 391 -17.01 -7.21 -8.01
C MET A 391 -18.31 -7.38 -7.19
N ILE A 392 -19.47 -7.39 -7.86
CA ILE A 392 -20.77 -7.60 -7.21
C ILE A 392 -20.83 -8.98 -6.53
N GLU A 393 -20.32 -10.02 -7.17
CA GLU A 393 -20.27 -11.37 -6.59
C GLU A 393 -19.48 -11.37 -5.28
N LYS A 394 -18.29 -10.74 -5.25
CA LYS A 394 -17.48 -10.63 -4.03
C LYS A 394 -18.16 -9.83 -2.92
N ILE A 395 -18.81 -8.73 -3.26
CA ILE A 395 -19.58 -7.94 -2.29
C ILE A 395 -20.78 -8.73 -1.77
N LYS A 396 -21.46 -9.52 -2.61
CA LYS A 396 -22.53 -10.41 -2.16
C LYS A 396 -22.01 -11.52 -1.25
N ASN A 397 -20.85 -12.11 -1.52
CA ASN A 397 -20.22 -13.08 -0.62
C ASN A 397 -19.92 -12.45 0.74
N PHE A 398 -19.36 -11.23 0.74
CA PHE A 398 -19.13 -10.48 1.96
C PHE A 398 -20.42 -10.19 2.74
N GLY A 399 -21.45 -9.68 2.04
CA GLY A 399 -22.78 -9.42 2.62
C GLY A 399 -23.46 -10.68 3.16
N ARG A 400 -23.25 -11.84 2.51
CA ARG A 400 -23.72 -13.15 3.00
C ARG A 400 -23.06 -13.51 4.31
N ILE A 401 -21.73 -13.39 4.40
CA ILE A 401 -20.99 -13.66 5.64
C ILE A 401 -21.46 -12.74 6.76
N ILE A 402 -21.60 -11.43 6.50
CA ILE A 402 -22.08 -10.47 7.50
C ILE A 402 -23.50 -10.81 7.94
N SER A 403 -24.42 -11.07 7.01
CA SER A 403 -25.81 -11.42 7.30
C SER A 403 -25.89 -12.67 8.17
N THR A 404 -25.14 -13.72 7.81
CA THR A 404 -25.09 -14.96 8.59
C THR A 404 -24.44 -14.73 9.95
N PHE A 405 -23.42 -13.88 10.07
CA PHE A 405 -22.82 -13.49 11.35
C PHE A 405 -23.83 -12.79 12.27
N TYR A 406 -24.61 -11.85 11.71
CA TYR A 406 -25.68 -11.16 12.43
C TYR A 406 -26.78 -12.13 12.89
N GLN A 407 -27.19 -13.07 12.04
CA GLN A 407 -28.20 -14.09 12.40
C GLN A 407 -27.66 -15.05 13.48
N TYR A 408 -26.40 -15.50 13.33
CA TYR A 408 -25.76 -16.44 14.25
C TYR A 408 -25.72 -15.91 15.69
N TYR A 409 -25.38 -14.63 15.85
CA TYR A 409 -25.33 -13.96 17.16
C TYR A 409 -26.59 -13.14 17.49
N LYS A 410 -27.66 -13.29 16.70
CA LYS A 410 -28.91 -12.51 16.78
C LYS A 410 -28.64 -11.02 17.07
N ILE A 411 -27.74 -10.40 16.31
CA ILE A 411 -27.29 -9.04 16.56
C ILE A 411 -28.47 -8.09 16.49
N THR A 412 -28.66 -7.29 17.54
CA THR A 412 -29.71 -6.28 17.61
C THR A 412 -29.14 -4.92 17.87
N TRP A 413 -29.80 -3.90 17.36
CA TRP A 413 -29.45 -2.52 17.65
C TRP A 413 -30.71 -1.73 17.96
N ASP A 414 -30.83 -1.26 19.19
CA ASP A 414 -31.94 -0.41 19.63
C ASP A 414 -31.40 0.90 20.19
N ILE A 415 -31.19 1.85 19.28
CA ILE A 415 -30.69 3.18 19.60
C ILE A 415 -31.70 4.00 20.39
N LYS A 416 -33.00 3.76 20.23
CA LYS A 416 -34.05 4.53 20.89
C LYS A 416 -34.15 4.18 22.37
N VAL A 417 -33.83 2.94 22.74
CA VAL A 417 -34.00 2.46 24.11
C VAL A 417 -32.67 2.27 24.85
N TRP A 418 -31.65 1.67 24.23
CA TRP A 418 -30.49 1.15 24.99
C TRP A 418 -29.16 1.81 24.66
N LYS A 419 -29.06 2.62 23.59
CA LYS A 419 -27.81 3.29 23.15
C LYS A 419 -26.61 2.30 23.04
N GLU A 420 -26.88 1.03 22.74
CA GLU A 420 -25.87 -0.02 22.54
C GLU A 420 -26.35 -1.02 21.48
N GLY A 421 -25.39 -1.66 20.80
CA GLY A 421 -25.65 -2.88 20.04
C GLY A 421 -25.53 -4.11 20.96
N ALA A 422 -26.35 -5.15 20.74
CA ALA A 422 -26.30 -6.37 21.54
C ALA A 422 -26.09 -7.62 20.69
N LEU A 423 -25.17 -8.48 21.14
CA LEU A 423 -24.90 -9.82 20.61
C LEU A 423 -25.39 -10.86 21.62
N PHE A 424 -26.18 -11.82 21.16
CA PHE A 424 -26.68 -12.91 21.98
C PHE A 424 -25.85 -14.17 21.74
N LEU A 425 -25.27 -14.68 22.82
CA LEU A 425 -24.43 -15.86 22.84
C LEU A 425 -25.20 -17.04 23.41
N ASP A 426 -24.95 -18.24 22.89
CA ASP A 426 -25.38 -19.49 23.56
C ASP A 426 -24.99 -19.46 25.05
N VAL A 427 -25.86 -19.94 25.93
CA VAL A 427 -25.71 -19.78 27.40
C VAL A 427 -24.43 -20.44 27.90
N ASP A 428 -24.08 -21.62 27.40
CA ASP A 428 -22.86 -22.32 27.82
C ASP A 428 -21.61 -21.57 27.32
N PHE A 429 -21.65 -21.09 26.08
CA PHE A 429 -20.58 -20.26 25.55
C PHE A 429 -20.43 -18.93 26.30
N TRP A 430 -21.55 -18.28 26.65
CA TRP A 430 -21.58 -17.09 27.49
C TRP A 430 -20.89 -17.32 28.82
N ASN A 431 -21.29 -18.35 29.55
CA ASN A 431 -20.74 -18.67 30.88
C ASN A 431 -19.23 -18.96 30.79
N GLY A 432 -18.79 -19.65 29.74
CA GLY A 432 -17.37 -19.88 29.46
C GLY A 432 -16.59 -18.60 29.18
N LEU A 433 -17.14 -17.70 28.36
CA LEU A 433 -16.53 -16.40 28.05
C LEU A 433 -16.47 -15.49 29.28
N GLU A 434 -17.55 -15.41 30.05
CA GLU A 434 -17.64 -14.65 31.29
C GLU A 434 -16.56 -15.09 32.28
N LYS A 435 -16.40 -16.41 32.44
CA LYS A 435 -15.36 -16.98 33.30
C LYS A 435 -13.96 -16.59 32.82
N GLN A 436 -13.66 -16.72 31.52
CA GLN A 436 -12.35 -16.32 30.97
C GLN A 436 -12.07 -14.83 31.15
N VAL A 437 -13.08 -13.97 30.99
CA VAL A 437 -12.94 -12.53 31.26
C VAL A 437 -12.58 -12.28 32.73
N LYS A 438 -13.27 -12.94 33.67
CA LYS A 438 -13.05 -12.80 35.12
C LYS A 438 -11.69 -13.34 35.56
N ASP A 439 -11.30 -14.50 35.04
CA ASP A 439 -10.12 -15.23 35.49
C ASP A 439 -8.83 -14.74 34.79
N GLU A 440 -8.91 -14.40 33.49
CA GLU A 440 -7.73 -14.10 32.65
C GLU A 440 -7.61 -12.63 32.21
N GLY A 441 -8.66 -11.82 32.37
CA GLY A 441 -8.66 -10.42 31.92
C GLY A 441 -8.57 -10.29 30.39
N LEU A 442 -9.47 -10.95 29.66
CA LEU A 442 -9.48 -10.91 28.20
C LEU A 442 -9.69 -9.49 27.65
N SER A 443 -8.87 -9.10 26.67
CA SER A 443 -9.08 -7.86 25.92
C SER A 443 -10.17 -8.02 24.85
N HIS A 444 -10.76 -6.90 24.42
CA HIS A 444 -11.79 -6.90 23.36
C HIS A 444 -11.33 -7.57 22.07
N ARG A 445 -10.06 -7.37 21.68
CA ARG A 445 -9.49 -8.02 20.50
C ARG A 445 -9.51 -9.54 20.63
N LYS A 446 -9.19 -10.07 21.81
CA LYS A 446 -9.25 -11.51 22.08
C LYS A 446 -10.69 -12.02 22.02
N ILE A 447 -11.65 -11.29 22.58
CA ILE A 447 -13.07 -11.65 22.54
C ILE A 447 -13.57 -11.75 21.10
N TRP A 448 -13.31 -10.73 20.27
CA TRP A 448 -13.66 -10.76 18.85
C TRP A 448 -13.01 -11.91 18.09
N LYS A 449 -11.75 -12.23 18.39
CA LYS A 449 -11.07 -13.39 17.81
C LYS A 449 -11.75 -14.71 18.20
N ILE A 450 -12.16 -14.87 19.46
CA ILE A 450 -12.88 -16.07 19.93
C ILE A 450 -14.24 -16.16 19.22
N LEU A 451 -15.00 -15.07 19.13
CA LEU A 451 -16.29 -15.03 18.45
C LEU A 451 -16.18 -15.35 16.96
N LEU A 452 -15.21 -14.74 16.28
CA LEU A 452 -14.96 -15.01 14.87
C LEU A 452 -14.55 -16.47 14.65
N ASN A 453 -13.67 -17.00 15.49
CA ASN A 453 -13.25 -18.40 15.41
C ASN A 453 -14.42 -19.35 15.65
N LYS A 454 -15.30 -19.08 16.64
CA LYS A 454 -16.50 -19.89 16.86
C LYS A 454 -17.41 -19.88 15.63
N PHE A 455 -17.67 -18.69 15.09
CA PHE A 455 -18.51 -18.52 13.91
C PHE A 455 -17.97 -19.28 12.70
N LYS A 456 -16.68 -19.12 12.38
CA LYS A 456 -16.03 -19.77 11.22
C LYS A 456 -15.92 -21.30 11.36
N ASN A 457 -15.78 -21.80 12.59
CA ASN A 457 -15.65 -23.23 12.86
C ASN A 457 -17.00 -23.95 13.02
N ASP A 458 -18.10 -23.22 13.05
CA ASP A 458 -19.43 -23.82 13.07
C ASP A 458 -19.67 -24.61 11.77
N PRO A 459 -20.09 -25.89 11.84
CA PRO A 459 -20.32 -26.71 10.66
C PRO A 459 -21.24 -26.08 9.61
N GLN A 460 -22.22 -25.26 10.04
CA GLN A 460 -23.16 -24.61 9.13
C GLN A 460 -22.53 -23.45 8.35
N ASN A 461 -21.46 -22.85 8.87
CA ASN A 461 -20.82 -21.66 8.30
C ASN A 461 -19.57 -21.98 7.48
N LYS A 462 -18.99 -23.18 7.62
CA LYS A 462 -17.77 -23.58 6.89
C LYS A 462 -17.91 -23.56 5.36
N SER A 463 -19.13 -23.70 4.85
CA SER A 463 -19.43 -23.68 3.42
C SER A 463 -19.73 -22.30 2.86
N LEU A 464 -19.70 -21.24 3.70
CA LEU A 464 -19.91 -19.88 3.23
C LEU A 464 -18.80 -19.50 2.23
N PRO A 465 -19.15 -18.97 1.05
CA PRO A 465 -18.17 -18.56 0.06
C PRO A 465 -17.28 -17.46 0.64
N ASP A 466 -15.97 -17.54 0.40
CA ASP A 466 -14.98 -16.55 0.83
C ASP A 466 -14.87 -16.32 2.36
N ILE A 467 -15.36 -17.26 3.19
CA ILE A 467 -15.30 -17.15 4.66
C ILE A 467 -13.85 -17.07 5.20
N ASP A 468 -12.89 -17.62 4.47
CA ASP A 468 -11.46 -17.51 4.73
C ASP A 468 -10.96 -16.05 4.68
N LYS A 469 -11.61 -15.19 3.89
CA LYS A 469 -11.25 -13.78 3.68
C LYS A 469 -11.89 -12.81 4.64
N PHE A 470 -12.80 -13.27 5.47
CA PHE A 470 -13.50 -12.43 6.44
C PHE A 470 -12.72 -12.33 7.74
N TRP A 471 -12.41 -11.14 8.20
CA TRP A 471 -11.73 -10.95 9.49
C TRP A 471 -12.22 -9.66 10.16
N VAL A 472 -11.73 -9.40 11.37
CA VAL A 472 -12.17 -8.26 12.15
C VAL A 472 -10.99 -7.48 12.73
N THR A 473 -11.05 -6.17 12.63
CA THR A 473 -10.13 -5.25 13.29
C THR A 473 -10.79 -4.49 14.41
N THR A 474 -10.03 -4.22 15.45
CA THR A 474 -10.41 -3.32 16.55
C THR A 474 -9.25 -2.37 16.86
N GLU A 475 -9.54 -1.08 17.03
CA GLU A 475 -8.52 -0.07 17.36
C GLU A 475 -8.02 -0.12 18.82
N ILE A 476 -7.05 0.75 19.14
CA ILE A 476 -5.73 0.44 19.72
C ILE A 476 -5.67 0.35 21.26
N VAL A 477 -6.72 0.71 21.98
CA VAL A 477 -6.74 0.53 23.43
C VAL A 477 -7.32 -0.84 23.71
N ASP A 478 -6.51 -1.76 24.25
CA ASP A 478 -7.00 -3.01 24.86
C ASP A 478 -7.85 -2.63 26.07
N LEU A 479 -9.07 -2.18 25.80
CA LEU A 479 -10.08 -1.94 26.79
C LEU A 479 -10.43 -3.30 27.40
N VAL A 480 -10.52 -3.30 28.72
CA VAL A 480 -10.99 -4.46 29.49
C VAL A 480 -12.50 -4.33 29.56
N PRO A 481 -13.25 -5.36 29.15
CA PRO A 481 -14.70 -5.30 29.18
C PRO A 481 -15.21 -5.32 30.62
N VAL A 482 -16.36 -4.71 30.84
CA VAL A 482 -17.00 -4.69 32.17
C VAL A 482 -18.17 -5.66 32.17
N ILE A 483 -18.22 -6.53 33.17
CA ILE A 483 -19.37 -7.41 33.39
C ILE A 483 -20.39 -6.65 34.24
N GLY A 484 -21.50 -6.27 33.62
CA GLY A 484 -22.62 -5.60 34.24
C GLY A 484 -23.40 -6.52 35.17
N ARG A 485 -24.17 -5.91 36.09
CA ARG A 485 -25.09 -6.64 37.00
C ARG A 485 -26.25 -7.32 36.26
N ASP A 486 -26.47 -6.94 35.01
CA ASP A 486 -27.46 -7.47 34.08
C ASP A 486 -26.94 -8.70 33.32
N ARG A 487 -25.82 -9.32 33.71
CA ARG A 487 -25.17 -10.41 32.96
C ARG A 487 -24.80 -9.97 31.53
N SER A 488 -24.53 -8.69 31.31
CA SER A 488 -23.94 -8.19 30.07
C SER A 488 -22.43 -8.03 30.21
N LEU A 489 -21.71 -8.23 29.12
CA LEU A 489 -20.29 -7.94 29.00
C LEU A 489 -20.24 -6.75 28.05
N SER A 490 -20.06 -5.57 28.60
CA SER A 490 -20.20 -4.33 27.84
C SER A 490 -18.84 -3.75 27.51
N ILE A 491 -18.70 -3.37 26.24
CA ILE A 491 -17.65 -2.55 25.69
C ILE A 491 -18.23 -1.15 25.58
N TYR A 492 -17.88 -0.26 26.50
CA TYR A 492 -18.33 1.12 26.44
C TYR A 492 -17.67 1.86 25.27
N ALA A 493 -18.45 2.70 24.59
CA ALA A 493 -17.92 3.60 23.58
C ALA A 493 -16.89 4.54 24.22
N SER A 494 -15.71 4.61 23.60
CA SER A 494 -14.74 5.66 23.85
C SER A 494 -14.44 6.33 22.50
N ARG A 495 -13.96 7.58 22.51
CA ARG A 495 -13.64 8.34 21.29
C ARG A 495 -12.64 7.63 20.35
N ASN A 496 -12.02 6.54 20.80
CA ASN A 496 -11.00 5.77 20.08
C ASN A 496 -11.37 4.29 19.85
N TYR A 497 -12.65 3.90 20.04
CA TYR A 497 -13.09 2.54 19.72
C TYR A 497 -13.61 2.46 18.28
N SER A 498 -12.97 1.62 17.47
CA SER A 498 -13.46 1.22 16.16
C SER A 498 -13.49 -0.31 16.07
N LEU A 499 -14.46 -0.83 15.31
CA LEU A 499 -14.62 -2.23 14.95
C LEU A 499 -14.87 -2.25 13.45
N ARG A 500 -14.09 -3.03 12.71
CA ARG A 500 -14.31 -3.19 11.28
C ARG A 500 -14.43 -4.67 10.97
N PHE A 501 -15.38 -4.95 10.09
CA PHE A 501 -15.53 -6.21 9.40
C PHE A 501 -14.79 -6.06 8.10
N ASP A 502 -13.73 -6.83 7.95
CA ASP A 502 -12.76 -6.69 6.87
C ASP A 502 -12.90 -7.87 5.91
N PHE A 503 -12.69 -7.62 4.61
CA PHE A 503 -12.79 -8.64 3.57
C PHE A 503 -11.57 -8.59 2.63
N GLY A 504 -10.88 -9.72 2.53
CA GLY A 504 -9.65 -9.92 1.74
C GLY A 504 -8.61 -10.73 2.52
N VAL A 505 -7.70 -11.42 1.81
CA VAL A 505 -6.79 -12.40 2.45
C VAL A 505 -5.70 -11.80 3.34
N ASN A 506 -5.41 -10.50 3.23
CA ASN A 506 -4.30 -9.90 3.94
C ASN A 506 -4.77 -8.79 4.88
N ALA A 507 -4.43 -8.94 6.17
CA ALA A 507 -4.68 -7.93 7.18
C ALA A 507 -3.96 -6.61 6.90
N THR A 508 -2.90 -6.64 6.07
CA THR A 508 -2.19 -5.44 5.64
C THR A 508 -2.91 -4.75 4.49
N THR A 509 -3.39 -5.45 3.45
CA THR A 509 -3.92 -4.77 2.25
C THR A 509 -5.25 -4.05 2.47
N ASN A 510 -6.00 -4.39 3.53
CA ASN A 510 -7.23 -3.68 3.94
C ASN A 510 -8.15 -3.39 2.73
N ASN A 511 -8.52 -4.44 2.00
CA ASN A 511 -9.13 -4.31 0.67
C ASN A 511 -10.46 -3.58 0.71
N ILE A 512 -11.42 -4.14 1.44
CA ILE A 512 -12.64 -3.45 1.78
C ILE A 512 -13.03 -3.70 3.24
N TYR A 513 -13.65 -2.73 3.88
CA TYR A 513 -14.21 -2.89 5.23
C TYR A 513 -15.63 -2.34 5.35
N TYR A 514 -16.36 -2.89 6.32
CA TYR A 514 -17.65 -2.42 6.79
C TYR A 514 -17.57 -2.21 8.30
N THR A 515 -17.90 -1.02 8.78
CA THR A 515 -18.03 -0.79 10.23
C THR A 515 -19.46 -1.07 10.65
N PRO A 516 -19.70 -2.09 11.51
CA PRO A 516 -21.04 -2.40 11.95
C PRO A 516 -21.47 -1.42 13.06
N TRP A 517 -22.62 -0.75 12.88
CA TRP A 517 -23.19 0.30 13.76
C TRP A 517 -22.20 1.46 14.11
N PRO A 518 -22.66 2.60 14.69
CA PRO A 518 -21.77 3.71 15.04
C PRO A 518 -20.95 3.40 16.31
N VAL A 519 -20.01 2.46 16.22
CA VAL A 519 -19.17 1.96 17.33
C VAL A 519 -18.36 3.04 18.05
N GLY A 520 -18.00 4.13 17.36
CA GLY A 520 -17.33 5.28 17.99
C GLY A 520 -18.20 6.09 18.95
N ILE A 521 -19.51 5.84 18.95
CA ILE A 521 -20.53 6.57 19.72
C ILE A 521 -21.26 5.62 20.69
N TYR A 522 -21.55 4.40 20.27
CA TYR A 522 -22.34 3.43 21.02
C TYR A 522 -21.57 2.16 21.35
N GLY A 523 -21.75 1.69 22.58
CA GLY A 523 -21.11 0.46 23.07
C GLY A 523 -21.69 -0.79 22.42
N ILE A 524 -21.00 -1.92 22.64
CA ILE A 524 -21.53 -3.25 22.34
C ILE A 524 -21.63 -4.06 23.63
N ALA A 525 -22.77 -4.71 23.83
CA ALA A 525 -22.99 -5.65 24.91
C ALA A 525 -23.07 -7.07 24.35
N PHE A 526 -22.29 -7.97 24.92
CA PHE A 526 -22.50 -9.40 24.73
C PHE A 526 -23.44 -9.87 25.85
N LYS A 527 -24.45 -10.68 25.52
CA LYS A 527 -25.49 -11.12 26.46
C LYS A 527 -25.77 -12.62 26.26
N PRO A 528 -26.21 -13.36 27.29
CA PRO A 528 -26.62 -14.75 27.11
C PRO A 528 -27.95 -14.84 26.34
N GLY A 529 -28.19 -15.94 25.65
CA GLY A 529 -29.35 -16.13 24.76
C GLY A 529 -30.71 -16.16 25.48
N ASP A 530 -30.70 -16.33 26.80
CA ASP A 530 -31.86 -16.26 27.69
C ASP A 530 -32.10 -14.84 28.26
N TYR A 531 -31.30 -13.85 27.87
CA TYR A 531 -31.39 -12.49 28.37
C TYR A 531 -32.70 -11.81 27.94
N VAL A 532 -33.42 -11.26 28.92
CA VAL A 532 -34.65 -10.47 28.71
C VAL A 532 -34.39 -9.05 29.17
N TYR A 533 -34.62 -8.08 28.28
CA TYR A 533 -34.47 -6.66 28.64
C TYR A 533 -35.42 -6.29 29.80
N PRO A 534 -34.92 -5.56 30.82
CA PRO A 534 -35.78 -5.01 31.85
C PRO A 534 -36.85 -4.13 31.19
N LYS A 535 -38.10 -4.21 31.66
CA LYS A 535 -39.14 -3.28 31.20
C LYS A 535 -38.68 -1.86 31.53
N THR A 536 -38.60 -1.01 30.51
CA THR A 536 -38.41 0.43 30.71
C THR A 536 -39.66 0.98 31.38
N ASN A 537 -39.49 1.51 32.60
CA ASN A 537 -40.56 2.22 33.31
C ASN A 537 -40.78 3.62 32.74
#